data_AF-A0AAW8KUC0-F1
#
_entry.id   AF-A0AAW8KUC0-F1
#
_cell.length_a   1.000
_cell.length_b   1.000
_cell.length_c   1.000
_cell.angle_alpha   90.00
_cell.angle_beta   90.00
_cell.angle_gamma   90.00
#
_symmetry.space_group_name_H-M   'P 1'
#
loop_
_entity.id
_entity.type
_entity.pdbx_description
1 polymer ?
#
loop_
_entity_poly.entity_id
_entity_poly.type
_entity_poly.pdbx_seq_one_letter_code
_entity_poly.pdbx_strand_id
1 'polypeptide(L)'
;MGANSALIFGILINVAILLVFFRFLMQLAAVSPYNPVVLSTVKATKIVDIFGRIFPTVAKGRFNLAALVLLIILYLLKIFGVMYLSGSMPNSPVHLVILTFVTMIQDLIRFCRYLIFATIILSWVVMFTQSRSPYIEVIQDLAEPLLA
;
A
#
# COMPACT_ATOMS: atom_id res chain seq x y z
N MET A 1 20.47 -21.23 -7.68
CA MET A 1 19.18 -21.54 -7.02
C MET A 1 18.54 -20.36 -6.29
N GLY A 2 19.23 -19.22 -6.05
CA GLY A 2 18.69 -18.06 -5.31
C GLY A 2 17.73 -17.13 -6.08
N ALA A 3 17.75 -17.12 -7.42
CA ALA A 3 16.90 -16.21 -8.20
C ALA A 3 15.39 -16.52 -8.05
N ASN A 4 14.99 -17.79 -8.11
CA ASN A 4 13.58 -18.17 -7.94
C ASN A 4 13.08 -17.92 -6.51
N SER A 5 13.92 -18.13 -5.49
CA SER A 5 13.54 -17.83 -4.10
C SER A 5 13.44 -16.32 -3.86
N ALA A 6 14.32 -15.50 -4.45
CA ALA A 6 14.21 -14.04 -4.42
C ALA A 6 12.91 -13.55 -5.06
N LEU A 7 12.50 -14.14 -6.18
CA LEU A 7 11.24 -13.80 -6.85
C LEU A 7 10.01 -14.15 -6.01
N ILE A 8 9.95 -15.38 -5.47
CA ILE A 8 8.83 -15.81 -4.63
C ILE A 8 8.74 -14.95 -3.37
N PHE A 9 9.88 -14.71 -2.70
CA PHE A 9 9.95 -13.81 -1.55
C PHE A 9 9.48 -12.39 -1.90
N GLY A 10 9.96 -11.87 -3.02
CA GLY A 10 9.57 -10.56 -3.54
C GLY A 10 8.06 -10.48 -3.78
N ILE A 11 7.45 -11.49 -4.39
CA ILE A 11 5.99 -11.52 -4.63
C ILE A 11 5.24 -11.51 -3.30
N LEU A 12 5.59 -12.39 -2.36
CA LEU A 12 4.94 -12.48 -1.05
C LEU A 12 5.00 -11.16 -0.28
N ILE A 13 6.18 -10.53 -0.22
CA ILE A 13 6.35 -9.24 0.45
C ILE A 13 5.63 -8.12 -0.30
N ASN A 14 5.63 -8.10 -1.65
CA ASN A 14 4.87 -7.09 -2.39
C ASN A 14 3.37 -7.19 -2.13
N VAL A 15 2.81 -8.40 -2.01
CA VAL A 15 1.39 -8.58 -1.64
C VAL A 15 1.13 -8.03 -0.23
N ALA A 16 2.02 -8.32 0.73
CA ALA A 16 1.90 -7.77 2.08
C ALA A 16 1.98 -6.23 2.09
N ILE A 17 2.94 -5.65 1.35
CA ILE A 17 3.09 -4.20 1.17
C ILE A 17 1.81 -3.62 0.57
N LEU A 18 1.26 -4.20 -0.49
CA LEU A 18 0.06 -3.72 -1.16
C LEU A 18 -1.13 -3.68 -0.19
N LEU A 19 -1.34 -4.74 0.59
CA LEU A 19 -2.43 -4.80 1.57
C LEU A 19 -2.30 -3.73 2.67
N VAL A 20 -1.09 -3.52 3.20
CA VAL A 20 -0.82 -2.49 4.22
C VAL A 20 -0.94 -1.09 3.62
N PHE A 21 -0.40 -0.90 2.42
CA PHE A 21 -0.45 0.36 1.68
C PHE A 21 -1.89 0.77 1.37
N PHE A 22 -2.72 -0.15 0.89
CA PHE A 22 -4.13 0.12 0.62
C PHE A 22 -4.89 0.51 1.90
N ARG A 23 -4.62 -0.16 3.02
CA ARG A 23 -5.18 0.23 4.32
C ARG A 23 -4.73 1.63 4.75
N PHE A 24 -3.45 1.95 4.58
CA PHE A 24 -2.90 3.27 4.87
C PHE A 24 -3.57 4.36 4.01
N LEU A 25 -3.75 4.10 2.71
CA LEU A 25 -4.38 5.03 1.79
C LEU A 25 -5.85 5.30 2.11
N MET A 26 -6.63 4.26 2.42
CA MET A 26 -8.04 4.45 2.81
C MET A 26 -8.16 5.23 4.11
N GLN A 27 -7.21 5.06 5.04
CA GLN A 27 -7.16 5.87 6.26
C GLN A 27 -6.75 7.32 5.97
N LEU A 28 -5.80 7.53 5.06
CA LEU A 28 -5.33 8.86 4.66
C LEU A 28 -6.43 9.66 3.95
N ALA A 29 -7.16 9.02 3.04
CA ALA A 29 -8.30 9.62 2.33
C ALA A 29 -9.59 9.68 3.17
N ALA A 30 -9.54 9.25 4.44
CA ALA A 30 -10.70 9.23 5.34
C ALA A 30 -11.95 8.55 4.75
N VAL A 31 -11.76 7.50 3.93
CA VAL A 31 -12.85 6.73 3.31
C VAL A 31 -13.76 6.18 4.40
N SER A 32 -15.08 6.28 4.20
CA SER A 32 -16.07 5.87 5.21
C SER A 32 -15.83 4.43 5.68
N PRO A 33 -15.65 4.18 7.00
CA PRO A 33 -15.35 2.86 7.53
C PRO A 33 -16.48 1.84 7.36
N TYR A 34 -17.68 2.30 6.99
CA TYR A 34 -18.84 1.45 6.70
C TYR A 34 -18.88 0.94 5.25
N ASN A 35 -17.98 1.40 4.38
CA ASN A 35 -17.93 0.94 2.99
C ASN A 35 -17.47 -0.54 2.94
N PRO A 36 -18.16 -1.42 2.18
CA PRO A 36 -17.80 -2.83 2.07
C PRO A 36 -16.35 -3.07 1.62
N VAL A 37 -15.73 -2.14 0.89
CA VAL A 37 -14.32 -2.24 0.49
C VAL A 37 -13.38 -2.06 1.69
N VAL A 38 -13.66 -1.10 2.56
CA VAL A 38 -12.89 -0.88 3.79
C VAL A 38 -12.99 -2.10 4.71
N LEU A 39 -14.21 -2.63 4.87
CA LEU A 39 -14.47 -3.87 5.62
C LEU A 39 -13.72 -5.06 5.04
N SER A 40 -13.67 -5.18 3.71
CA SER A 40 -12.96 -6.25 3.01
C SER A 40 -11.45 -6.15 3.19
N THR A 41 -10.89 -4.95 3.10
CA THR A 41 -9.47 -4.73 3.38
C THR A 41 -9.13 -5.04 4.83
N VAL A 42 -9.90 -4.54 5.80
CA VAL A 42 -9.64 -4.84 7.22
C VAL A 42 -9.69 -6.36 7.48
N LYS A 43 -10.60 -7.09 6.83
CA LYS A 43 -10.63 -8.55 6.90
C LYS A 43 -9.42 -9.20 6.23
N ALA A 44 -9.01 -8.74 5.05
CA ALA A 44 -7.84 -9.24 4.33
C ALA A 44 -6.52 -8.95 5.08
N THR A 45 -6.43 -7.77 5.70
CA THR A 45 -5.26 -7.38 6.50
C THR A 45 -5.27 -8.05 7.88
N LYS A 46 -6.30 -8.79 8.31
CA LYS A 46 -6.23 -9.55 9.59
C LYS A 46 -5.06 -10.53 9.64
N ILE A 47 -4.71 -11.15 8.51
CA ILE A 47 -3.58 -12.07 8.43
C ILE A 47 -2.24 -11.33 8.49
N VAL A 48 -2.21 -10.08 8.01
CA VAL A 48 -1.04 -9.20 8.11
C VAL A 48 -0.97 -8.53 9.49
N ASP A 49 -2.11 -8.31 10.15
CA ASP A 49 -2.21 -7.82 11.53
C ASP A 49 -1.65 -8.83 12.54
N ILE A 50 -1.57 -10.12 12.20
CA ILE A 50 -0.82 -11.09 13.01
C ILE A 50 0.67 -10.70 13.09
N PHE A 51 1.26 -10.20 12.01
CA PHE A 51 2.60 -9.62 12.02
C PHE A 51 2.62 -8.20 12.63
N GLY A 52 1.54 -7.43 12.45
CA GLY A 52 1.34 -6.09 13.03
C GLY A 52 1.05 -6.05 14.53
N ARG A 53 0.76 -7.19 15.18
CA ARG A 53 0.41 -7.29 16.60
C ARG A 53 1.53 -6.82 17.54
N ILE A 54 2.75 -6.68 17.02
CA ILE A 54 3.92 -6.13 17.73
C ILE A 54 3.85 -4.60 17.85
N PHE A 55 3.10 -3.90 16.97
CA PHE A 55 2.97 -2.45 17.01
C PHE A 55 1.50 -2.02 17.15
N PRO A 56 1.06 -1.55 18.33
CA PRO A 56 -0.30 -1.06 18.52
C PRO A 56 -0.55 0.19 17.66
N THR A 57 -1.78 0.35 17.17
CA THR A 57 -2.25 1.56 16.49
C THR A 57 -2.20 2.74 17.45
N VAL A 58 -1.18 3.58 17.30
CA VAL A 58 -1.07 4.85 18.03
C VAL A 58 -1.85 5.90 17.25
N ALA A 59 -2.67 6.66 17.99
CA ALA A 59 -3.49 7.80 17.56
C ALA A 59 -4.86 7.47 16.91
N LYS A 60 -5.89 7.65 17.75
CA LYS A 60 -7.33 7.91 17.48
C LYS A 60 -7.71 8.27 16.02
N GLY A 61 -7.60 7.31 15.10
CA GLY A 61 -8.46 7.18 13.92
C GLY A 61 -8.18 8.00 12.65
N ARG A 62 -7.24 8.95 12.61
CA ARG A 62 -7.03 9.79 11.39
C ARG A 62 -5.66 9.70 10.73
N PHE A 63 -4.59 9.49 11.49
CA PHE A 63 -3.24 9.35 10.93
C PHE A 63 -2.54 8.17 11.60
N ASN A 64 -2.53 7.04 10.91
CA ASN A 64 -1.99 5.81 11.47
C ASN A 64 -0.48 5.76 11.23
N LEU A 65 0.27 6.42 12.11
CA LEU A 65 1.74 6.36 12.14
C LEU A 65 2.22 4.90 12.21
N ALA A 66 1.48 4.01 12.87
CA ALA A 66 1.84 2.59 12.95
C ALA A 66 1.78 1.90 11.57
N ALA A 67 0.80 2.23 10.71
CA ALA A 67 0.75 1.70 9.34
C ALA A 67 1.89 2.22 8.47
N LEU A 68 2.27 3.49 8.63
CA LEU A 68 3.41 4.07 7.91
C LEU A 68 4.74 3.42 8.36
N VAL A 69 4.95 3.26 9.67
CA VAL A 69 6.12 2.56 10.20
C VAL A 69 6.16 1.10 9.72
N LEU A 70 5.03 0.39 9.76
CA LEU A 70 4.94 -0.99 9.26
C LEU A 70 5.30 -1.07 7.77
N LEU A 71 4.83 -0.11 6.96
CA LEU A 71 5.12 -0.05 5.54
C LEU A 71 6.62 0.17 5.28
N ILE A 72 7.26 1.08 6.02
CA ILE A 72 8.72 1.29 5.95
C ILE A 72 9.49 0.01 6.29
N ILE A 73 9.09 -0.69 7.36
CA ILE A 73 9.72 -1.96 7.77
C ILE A 73 9.57 -3.02 6.67
N LEU A 74 8.39 -3.13 6.05
CA LEU A 74 8.14 -4.08 4.96
C LEU A 74 8.96 -3.76 3.71
N TYR A 75 9.11 -2.48 3.35
CA TYR A 75 9.98 -2.08 2.22
C TYR A 75 11.46 -2.36 2.51
N LEU A 76 11.92 -2.12 3.74
CA LEU A 76 13.28 -2.48 4.15
C LEU A 76 13.50 -3.99 4.04
N LEU A 77 12.55 -4.79 4.55
CA LEU A 77 12.60 -6.25 4.48
C LEU A 77 12.57 -6.76 3.03
N LYS A 78 11.77 -6.11 2.16
CA LYS A 78 11.72 -6.40 0.71
C LYS A 78 13.10 -6.22 0.09
N ILE A 79 13.66 -5.02 0.20
CA ILE A 79 14.90 -4.66 -0.49
C ILE A 79 16.04 -5.49 0.05
N PHE A 80 16.16 -5.59 1.37
CA PHE A 80 17.19 -6.40 2.01
C PHE A 80 17.07 -7.88 1.63
N GLY A 81 15.88 -8.48 1.74
CA GLY A 81 15.67 -9.89 1.45
C GLY A 81 15.86 -10.24 -0.03
N VAL A 82 15.39 -9.40 -0.95
CA VAL A 82 15.60 -9.59 -2.39
C VAL A 82 17.08 -9.46 -2.75
N MET A 83 17.79 -8.46 -2.21
CA MET A 83 19.22 -8.26 -2.47
C MET A 83 20.04 -9.44 -1.93
N TYR A 84 19.75 -9.88 -0.71
CA TYR A 84 20.41 -11.03 -0.07
C TYR A 84 20.21 -12.32 -0.87
N LEU A 85 18.96 -12.62 -1.27
CA LEU A 85 18.64 -13.83 -2.04
C LEU A 85 19.15 -13.78 -3.49
N SER A 86 19.35 -12.57 -4.04
CA SER A 86 19.94 -12.35 -5.37
C SER A 86 21.47 -12.36 -5.35
N GLY A 87 22.11 -12.59 -4.20
CA GLY A 87 23.57 -12.59 -4.07
C GLY A 87 24.24 -11.22 -4.23
N SER A 88 23.45 -10.15 -4.21
CA SER A 88 23.93 -8.77 -4.33
C SER A 88 23.97 -8.15 -2.94
N MET A 89 25.14 -8.11 -2.30
CA MET A 89 25.26 -7.51 -0.97
C MET A 89 25.09 -5.99 -1.06
N PRO A 90 24.32 -5.35 -0.17
CA PRO A 90 24.21 -3.90 -0.15
C PRO A 90 25.56 -3.25 0.17
N ASN A 91 26.00 -2.31 -0.66
CA ASN A 91 27.29 -1.63 -0.48
C ASN A 91 27.38 -0.80 0.82
N SER A 92 26.24 -0.35 1.36
CA SER A 92 26.17 0.43 2.61
C SER A 92 24.78 0.38 3.24
N PRO A 93 24.66 0.34 4.58
CA PRO A 93 23.38 0.48 5.29
C PRO A 93 22.66 1.81 4.96
N VAL A 94 23.41 2.89 4.74
CA VAL A 94 22.84 4.19 4.36
C VAL A 94 22.20 4.12 2.98
N HIS A 95 22.85 3.41 2.05
CA HIS A 95 22.31 3.20 0.71
C HIS A 95 20.97 2.45 0.75
N LEU A 96 20.82 1.44 1.61
CA LEU A 96 19.56 0.71 1.79
C LEU A 96 18.43 1.61 2.25
N VAL A 97 18.67 2.45 3.26
CA VAL A 97 17.66 3.35 3.80
C VAL A 97 17.23 4.35 2.74
N ILE A 98 18.18 4.99 2.05
CA ILE A 98 17.88 5.93 0.96
C ILE A 98 17.08 5.24 -0.15
N LEU A 99 17.52 4.05 -0.59
CA LEU A 99 16.84 3.29 -1.63
C LEU A 99 15.40 2.93 -1.23
N THR A 100 15.19 2.59 0.03
CA THR A 100 13.85 2.31 0.59
C THR A 100 12.95 3.54 0.48
N PHE A 101 13.43 4.70 0.92
CA PHE A 101 12.63 5.94 0.81
C PHE A 101 12.36 6.34 -0.64
N VAL A 102 13.37 6.28 -1.51
CA VAL A 102 13.21 6.61 -2.94
C VAL A 102 12.22 5.67 -3.62
N THR A 103 12.31 4.37 -3.37
CA THR A 103 11.38 3.38 -3.95
C THR A 103 9.97 3.55 -3.41
N MET A 104 9.80 3.79 -2.11
CA MET A 104 8.50 4.07 -1.50
C MET A 104 7.82 5.31 -2.10
N ILE A 105 8.58 6.40 -2.28
CA ILE A 105 8.07 7.63 -2.90
C ILE A 105 7.73 7.40 -4.38
N GLN A 106 8.57 6.69 -5.13
CA GLN A 106 8.28 6.35 -6.53
C GLN A 106 7.01 5.51 -6.67
N ASP A 107 6.82 4.52 -5.80
CA ASP A 107 5.62 3.67 -5.80
C ASP A 107 4.37 4.48 -5.44
N LEU A 108 4.48 5.40 -4.48
CA LEU A 108 3.40 6.34 -4.15
C LEU A 108 3.03 7.22 -5.35
N ILE A 109 4.02 7.84 -6.02
CA ILE A 109 3.78 8.69 -7.20
C ILE A 109 3.14 7.88 -8.34
N ARG A 110 3.65 6.68 -8.60
CA ARG A 110 3.09 5.78 -9.63
C ARG A 110 1.64 5.44 -9.30
N PHE A 111 1.36 5.13 -8.03
CA PHE A 111 0.02 4.84 -7.56
C PHE A 111 -0.92 6.05 -7.73
N CYS A 112 -0.52 7.25 -7.30
CA CYS A 112 -1.28 8.49 -7.50
C CYS A 112 -1.58 8.73 -8.99
N ARG A 113 -0.58 8.54 -9.86
CA ARG A 113 -0.77 8.65 -11.31
C ARG A 113 -1.83 7.67 -11.82
N TYR A 114 -1.78 6.40 -11.40
CA TYR A 114 -2.79 5.41 -11.79
C TYR A 114 -4.16 5.69 -11.20
N LEU A 115 -4.26 6.23 -9.97
CA LEU A 115 -5.52 6.67 -9.38
C LEU A 115 -6.21 7.75 -10.21
N ILE A 116 -5.45 8.75 -10.69
CA ILE A 116 -6.00 9.82 -11.55
C ILE A 116 -6.58 9.23 -12.84
N PHE A 117 -5.86 8.30 -13.49
CA PHE A 117 -6.41 7.62 -14.66
C PHE A 117 -7.65 6.79 -14.31
N ALA A 118 -7.65 6.09 -13.19
CA ALA A 118 -8.77 5.29 -12.73
C ALA A 118 -10.02 6.14 -12.46
N THR A 119 -9.89 7.30 -11.82
CA THR A 119 -11.04 8.19 -11.58
C THR A 119 -11.62 8.75 -12.86
N ILE A 120 -10.78 9.14 -13.82
CA ILE A 120 -11.25 9.59 -15.13
C ILE A 120 -12.06 8.48 -15.80
N ILE A 121 -11.50 7.27 -15.91
CA ILE A 121 -12.18 6.12 -16.53
C ILE A 121 -13.50 5.82 -15.81
N LEU A 122 -13.51 5.80 -14.47
CA LEU A 122 -14.70 5.52 -13.69
C LEU A 122 -15.76 6.63 -13.79
N SER A 123 -15.36 7.89 -13.97
CA SER A 123 -16.30 8.99 -14.22
C SER A 123 -17.08 8.75 -15.52
N TRP A 124 -16.42 8.26 -16.57
CA TRP A 124 -17.10 7.85 -17.80
C TRP A 124 -18.02 6.65 -17.55
N VAL A 125 -17.57 5.64 -16.81
CA VAL A 125 -18.40 4.46 -16.49
C VAL A 125 -19.66 4.84 -15.72
N VAL A 126 -19.57 5.73 -14.73
CA VAL A 126 -20.74 6.23 -13.99
C VAL A 126 -21.68 7.00 -14.93
N MET A 127 -21.14 7.81 -15.84
CA MET A 127 -21.96 8.53 -16.83
C MET A 127 -22.77 7.57 -17.70
N PHE A 128 -22.16 6.47 -18.17
CA PHE A 128 -22.82 5.50 -19.04
C PHE A 128 -23.76 4.53 -18.32
N THR A 129 -23.42 4.14 -17.09
CA THR A 129 -24.17 3.11 -16.34
C THR A 129 -25.18 3.69 -15.35
N GLN A 130 -25.09 4.99 -15.04
CA GLN A 130 -25.92 5.69 -14.05
C GLN A 130 -25.98 4.99 -12.68
N SER A 131 -24.98 4.16 -12.37
CA SER A 131 -24.95 3.32 -11.18
C SER A 131 -23.68 3.60 -10.38
N ARG A 132 -23.85 3.92 -9.09
CA ARG A 132 -22.74 4.07 -8.14
C ARG A 132 -22.53 2.76 -7.40
N SER A 133 -21.48 2.05 -7.78
CA SER A 133 -21.01 0.87 -7.07
C SER A 133 -20.07 1.28 -5.92
N PRO A 134 -20.05 0.58 -4.76
CA PRO A 134 -19.20 0.93 -3.62
C PRO A 134 -17.71 1.04 -3.95
N TYR A 135 -17.24 0.29 -4.95
CA TYR A 135 -15.85 0.35 -5.43
C TYR A 135 -15.52 1.65 -6.14
N ILE A 136 -16.50 2.25 -6.84
CA ILE A 136 -16.32 3.52 -7.54
C ILE A 136 -16.19 4.64 -6.53
N GLU A 137 -17.02 4.63 -5.49
CA GLU A 137 -16.97 5.62 -4.41
C GLU A 137 -15.60 5.60 -3.72
N VAL A 138 -15.06 4.42 -3.42
CA VAL A 138 -13.73 4.31 -2.76
C VAL A 138 -12.62 4.90 -3.62
N ILE A 139 -12.64 4.67 -4.94
CA ILE A 139 -11.61 5.20 -5.83
C ILE A 139 -11.73 6.73 -5.96
N GLN A 140 -12.96 7.25 -5.95
CA GLN A 140 -13.21 8.70 -5.96
C GLN A 140 -12.77 9.35 -4.64
N ASP A 141 -13.15 8.80 -3.49
CA ASP A 141 -12.73 9.28 -2.16
C ASP A 141 -11.20 9.21 -2.01
N LEU A 142 -10.56 8.15 -2.51
CA LEU A 142 -9.09 8.01 -2.51
C LEU A 142 -8.39 9.08 -3.36
N ALA A 143 -9.05 9.59 -4.40
CA ALA A 143 -8.50 10.59 -5.29
C ALA A 143 -8.88 12.03 -4.89
N GLU A 144 -9.91 12.22 -4.08
CA GLU A 144 -10.33 13.53 -3.54
C GLU A 144 -9.15 14.32 -2.95
N PRO A 145 -8.30 13.78 -2.04
CA PRO A 145 -7.15 14.52 -1.51
C PRO A 145 -6.03 14.78 -2.54
N LEU A 146 -6.05 14.14 -3.70
CA LEU A 146 -5.10 14.39 -4.78
C LEU A 146 -5.60 15.47 -5.76
N LEU A 147 -6.91 15.72 -5.79
CA LEU A 147 -7.57 16.63 -6.71
C LEU A 147 -8.04 17.94 -6.05
N ALA A 148 -8.20 17.95 -4.73
CA ALA A 148 -8.55 19.13 -3.92
C ALA A 148 -7.32 20.01 -3.63
#